data_AF-M0LYK0-F1
#
_entry.id   AF-M0LYK0-F1
#
_cell.length_a   1.000
_cell.length_b   1.000
_cell.length_c   1.000
_cell.angle_alpha   90.00
_cell.angle_beta   90.00
_cell.angle_gamma   90.00
#
_symmetry.space_group_name_H-M   'P 1'
#
loop_
_entity.id
_entity.type
_entity.pdbx_description
1 polymer ?
#
loop_
_entity_poly.entity_id
_entity_poly.type
_entity_poly.pdbx_seq_one_letter_code
_entity_poly.pdbx_strand_id
1 'polypeptide(L)'
;MNGNTPYAGLPGETAAGQRAAADIPDLSRTQKRTLHRDVSRIAARTREYLPNEYVVDANVSTSATGPQVTVAVRPPVGHAVSAGFSPDLEDRSEELITADERDEVARGLAASAALQVKQAIGSNVTPTAK
;
A
#
# COMPACT_ATOMS: atom_id res chain seq x y z
N MET A 1 20.90 -49.89 -5.37
CA MET A 1 20.76 -48.50 -5.89
C MET A 1 19.98 -47.70 -4.85
N ASN A 2 20.67 -46.97 -3.97
CA ASN A 2 20.04 -46.05 -3.02
C ASN A 2 20.41 -44.63 -3.45
N GLY A 3 19.43 -43.90 -3.98
CA GLY A 3 19.59 -42.51 -4.40
C GLY A 3 19.62 -41.60 -3.19
N ASN A 4 20.78 -41.03 -2.90
CA ASN A 4 20.98 -40.00 -1.89
C ASN A 4 20.74 -38.64 -2.58
N THR A 5 19.61 -37.97 -2.32
CA THR A 5 19.34 -36.60 -2.78
C THR A 5 19.69 -35.62 -1.65
N PRO A 6 20.83 -34.90 -1.70
CA PRO A 6 21.38 -34.19 -0.55
C PRO A 6 20.77 -32.78 -0.32
N TYR A 7 19.60 -32.48 -0.89
CA TYR A 7 19.01 -31.13 -0.87
C TYR A 7 17.55 -31.08 -0.40
N ALA A 8 17.06 -32.13 0.26
CA ALA A 8 15.83 -32.01 1.05
C ALA A 8 16.17 -31.30 2.36
N GLY A 9 16.15 -29.96 2.34
CA GLY A 9 16.32 -29.12 3.53
C GLY A 9 15.37 -29.55 4.64
N LEU A 10 15.80 -29.41 5.89
CA LEU A 10 15.02 -29.82 7.05
C LEU A 10 13.66 -29.08 7.07
N PRO A 11 12.57 -29.73 7.51
CA PRO A 11 11.30 -29.04 7.74
C PRO A 11 11.49 -28.05 8.90
N GLY A 12 11.82 -26.80 8.57
CA GLY A 12 12.15 -25.75 9.54
C GLY A 12 13.20 -24.74 9.06
N GLU A 13 13.95 -25.02 7.99
CA GLU A 13 14.87 -24.03 7.43
C GLU A 13 14.14 -23.10 6.46
N THR A 14 13.87 -21.87 6.92
CA THR A 14 13.52 -20.78 6.04
C THR A 14 14.70 -20.41 5.14
N ALA A 15 14.42 -20.20 3.86
CA ALA A 15 15.40 -19.74 2.88
C ALA A 15 16.08 -18.44 3.35
N ALA A 16 17.37 -18.29 3.06
CA ALA A 16 18.10 -17.05 3.35
C ALA A 16 17.40 -15.86 2.65
N GLY A 17 16.84 -14.94 3.45
CA GLY A 17 16.03 -13.80 2.97
C GLY A 17 14.53 -13.89 3.28
N GLN A 18 14.03 -15.03 3.77
CA GLN A 18 12.67 -15.18 4.27
C GLN A 18 12.65 -15.32 5.81
N ARG A 19 11.79 -14.57 6.50
CA ARG A 19 11.46 -14.84 7.91
C ARG A 19 10.68 -16.15 8.04
N ALA A 20 10.86 -16.85 9.16
CA ALA A 20 10.00 -17.95 9.55
C ALA A 20 8.54 -17.50 9.56
N ALA A 21 7.62 -18.32 9.05
CA ALA A 21 6.19 -18.03 9.06
C ALA A 21 5.65 -17.80 10.49
N ALA A 22 6.37 -18.25 11.51
CA ALA A 22 6.10 -18.01 12.92
C ALA A 22 6.38 -16.56 13.38
N ASP A 23 7.21 -15.81 12.65
CA ASP A 23 7.61 -14.43 12.97
C ASP A 23 6.81 -13.38 12.18
N ILE A 24 5.83 -13.81 11.39
CA ILE A 24 4.91 -12.92 10.68
C ILE A 24 3.72 -12.69 11.61
N PRO A 25 3.49 -11.45 12.09
CA PRO A 25 2.33 -11.19 12.92
C PRO A 25 1.04 -11.41 12.11
N ASP A 26 0.25 -12.42 12.47
CA ASP A 26 -1.08 -12.59 11.89
C ASP A 26 -2.04 -11.61 12.57
N LEU A 27 -2.71 -10.79 11.75
CA LEU A 27 -3.76 -9.92 12.25
C LEU A 27 -4.98 -10.74 12.68
N SER A 28 -5.45 -10.48 13.90
CA SER A 28 -6.76 -10.94 14.35
C SER A 28 -7.87 -10.56 13.37
N ARG A 29 -8.95 -11.34 13.30
CA ARG A 29 -10.12 -11.02 12.46
C ARG A 29 -10.66 -9.61 12.71
N THR A 30 -10.65 -9.17 13.97
CA THR A 30 -11.09 -7.82 14.35
C THR A 30 -10.15 -6.76 13.78
N GLN A 31 -8.84 -6.96 13.90
CA GLN A 31 -7.83 -6.05 13.35
C GLN A 31 -7.90 -5.98 11.83
N LYS A 32 -8.05 -7.12 11.13
CA LYS A 32 -8.27 -7.16 9.67
C LYS A 32 -9.48 -6.31 9.29
N ARG A 33 -10.60 -6.45 10.00
CA ARG A 33 -11.83 -5.66 9.74
C ARG A 33 -11.64 -4.16 10.01
N THR A 34 -10.97 -3.80 11.10
CA THR A 34 -10.67 -2.40 11.43
C THR A 34 -9.75 -1.79 10.36
N LEU A 35 -8.70 -2.50 9.97
CA LEU A 35 -7.77 -2.05 8.94
C LEU A 35 -8.49 -1.81 7.61
N HIS A 36 -9.31 -2.76 7.14
CA HIS A 36 -10.10 -2.56 5.92
C HIS A 36 -11.03 -1.34 5.98
N ARG A 37 -11.67 -1.11 7.13
CA ARG A 37 -12.52 0.07 7.33
C ARG A 37 -11.71 1.36 7.25
N ASP A 38 -10.55 1.38 7.88
CA ASP A 38 -9.71 2.57 7.97
C ASP A 38 -9.09 2.91 6.61
N VAL A 39 -8.66 1.90 5.87
CA VAL A 39 -8.18 2.03 4.49
C VAL A 39 -9.29 2.52 3.55
N SER A 40 -10.52 2.04 3.74
CA SER A 40 -11.68 2.55 3.00
C SER A 40 -11.97 4.03 3.32
N ARG A 41 -11.73 4.46 4.57
CA ARG A 41 -11.86 5.88 4.97
C ARG A 41 -10.79 6.74 4.34
N ILE A 42 -9.54 6.27 4.26
CA ILE A 42 -8.47 6.99 3.53
C ILE A 42 -8.89 7.19 2.09
N ALA A 43 -9.35 6.14 1.40
CA ALA A 43 -9.81 6.24 0.02
C ALA A 43 -10.97 7.25 -0.15
N ALA A 44 -11.92 7.27 0.78
CA ALA A 44 -13.01 8.24 0.78
C ALA A 44 -12.50 9.68 0.97
N ARG A 45 -11.60 9.89 1.94
CA ARG A 45 -10.96 11.21 2.19
C ARG A 45 -10.14 11.69 1.01
N THR A 46 -9.38 10.81 0.37
CA THR A 46 -8.62 11.17 -0.83
C THR A 46 -9.56 11.65 -1.96
N ARG A 47 -10.74 11.04 -2.11
CA ARG A 47 -11.75 11.49 -3.08
C ARG A 47 -12.32 12.87 -2.75
N GLU A 48 -12.41 13.26 -1.48
CA GLU A 48 -12.86 14.61 -1.09
C GLU A 48 -11.88 15.71 -1.54
N TYR A 49 -10.59 15.38 -1.68
CA TYR A 49 -9.56 16.32 -2.14
C TYR A 49 -9.42 16.38 -3.66
N LEU A 50 -10.10 15.52 -4.40
CA LEU A 50 -9.91 15.36 -5.83
C LEU A 50 -11.23 15.52 -6.60
N PRO A 51 -11.17 16.04 -7.83
CA PRO A 51 -12.31 15.98 -8.74
C PRO A 51 -12.80 14.56 -9.02
N ASN A 52 -14.05 14.44 -9.44
CA ASN A 52 -14.71 13.14 -9.70
C ASN A 52 -14.07 12.32 -10.83
N GLU A 53 -13.20 12.93 -11.66
CA GLU A 53 -12.50 12.21 -12.73
C GLU A 53 -11.37 11.30 -12.19
N TYR A 54 -10.93 11.53 -10.96
CA TYR A 54 -9.89 10.72 -10.32
C TYR A 54 -10.50 9.44 -9.74
N VAL A 55 -9.90 8.30 -10.08
CA VAL A 55 -10.32 7.00 -9.54
C VAL A 55 -9.41 6.64 -8.39
N VAL A 56 -9.99 6.40 -7.20
CA VAL A 56 -9.24 6.00 -6.00
C VAL A 56 -9.59 4.56 -5.65
N ASP A 57 -8.56 3.73 -5.48
CA ASP A 57 -8.67 2.33 -5.06
C ASP A 57 -7.78 2.08 -3.83
N ALA A 58 -8.14 1.08 -3.03
CA ALA A 58 -7.36 0.73 -1.86
C ALA A 58 -7.45 -0.78 -1.59
N ASN A 59 -6.30 -1.36 -1.30
CA ASN A 59 -6.13 -2.79 -1.08
C ASN A 59 -5.39 -3.04 0.23
N VAL A 60 -5.80 -4.10 0.91
CA VAL A 60 -5.08 -4.66 2.06
C VAL A 60 -4.62 -6.05 1.64
N SER A 61 -3.32 -6.28 1.72
CA SER A 61 -2.68 -7.55 1.41
C SER A 61 -1.83 -8.02 2.59
N THR A 62 -1.40 -9.27 2.57
CA THR A 62 -0.46 -9.81 3.55
C THR A 62 0.76 -10.30 2.80
N SER A 63 1.92 -9.74 3.12
CA SER A 63 3.20 -10.12 2.52
C SER A 63 4.02 -10.95 3.50
N ALA A 64 5.18 -11.44 3.06
CA ALA A 64 6.13 -12.17 3.90
C ALA A 64 6.66 -11.34 5.10
N THR A 65 6.42 -10.03 5.12
CA THR A 65 6.85 -9.11 6.18
C THR A 65 5.70 -8.67 7.08
N GLY A 66 4.46 -9.11 6.83
CA GLY A 66 3.27 -8.72 7.58
C GLY A 66 2.16 -8.11 6.70
N PRO A 67 1.10 -7.57 7.32
CA PRO A 67 0.05 -6.87 6.58
C PRO A 67 0.60 -5.62 5.89
N GLN A 68 0.14 -5.40 4.67
CA GLN A 68 0.50 -4.27 3.83
C GLN A 68 -0.77 -3.61 3.34
N VAL A 69 -0.81 -2.28 3.45
CA VAL A 69 -1.87 -1.46 2.87
C VAL A 69 -1.32 -0.77 1.64
N THR A 70 -2.12 -0.71 0.58
CA THR A 70 -1.80 0.09 -0.59
C THR A 70 -3.03 0.91 -0.99
N VAL A 71 -2.84 2.21 -1.15
CA VAL A 71 -3.86 3.12 -1.68
C VAL A 71 -3.34 3.70 -2.99
N ALA A 72 -4.15 3.64 -4.04
CA ALA A 72 -3.79 4.11 -5.37
C ALA A 72 -4.80 5.11 -5.90
N VAL A 73 -4.30 6.15 -6.56
CA VAL A 73 -5.08 7.15 -7.28
C VAL A 73 -4.68 7.12 -8.74
N ARG A 74 -5.66 6.89 -9.61
CA ARG A 74 -5.53 7.00 -11.05
C ARG A 74 -6.06 8.36 -11.50
N PRO A 75 -5.19 9.30 -11.91
CA PRO A 75 -5.64 10.54 -12.53
C PRO A 75 -6.23 10.29 -13.93
N PRO A 76 -7.03 11.24 -14.46
CA PRO A 76 -7.56 11.14 -15.83
C PRO A 76 -6.46 11.18 -16.90
N VAL A 77 -5.32 11.82 -16.60
CA VAL A 77 -4.16 11.93 -17.49
C VAL A 77 -2.89 11.63 -16.70
N GLY A 78 -2.00 10.80 -17.26
CA GLY A 78 -0.75 10.41 -16.62
C GLY A 78 -0.82 9.03 -15.94
N HIS A 79 0.18 8.75 -15.11
CA HIS A 79 0.32 7.45 -14.44
C HIS A 79 -0.44 7.40 -13.11
N ALA A 80 -0.77 6.19 -12.66
CA ALA A 80 -1.33 6.02 -11.32
C ALA A 80 -0.26 6.28 -10.27
N VAL A 81 -0.67 6.92 -9.17
CA VAL A 81 0.17 7.17 -8.00
C VAL A 81 -0.32 6.26 -6.88
N SER A 82 0.60 5.54 -6.23
CA SER A 82 0.28 4.65 -5.12
C SER A 82 1.13 4.93 -3.90
N ALA A 83 0.53 4.84 -2.73
CA ALA A 83 1.21 4.84 -1.45
C ALA A 83 1.02 3.47 -0.79
N GLY A 84 2.12 2.82 -0.43
CA GLY A 84 2.14 1.59 0.35
C GLY A 84 2.66 1.87 1.76
N PHE A 85 2.02 1.32 2.77
CA PHE A 85 2.49 1.41 4.16
C PHE A 85 2.14 0.15 4.95
N SER A 86 2.94 -0.12 5.97
CA SER A 86 2.75 -1.24 6.90
C SER A 86 2.22 -0.69 8.22
N PRO A 87 1.05 -1.13 8.71
CA PRO A 87 0.56 -0.70 10.02
C PRO A 87 1.48 -1.19 11.13
N ASP A 88 1.69 -0.36 12.15
CA ASP A 88 2.43 -0.77 13.35
C ASP A 88 1.57 -1.72 14.17
N LEU A 89 2.08 -2.93 14.40
CA LEU A 89 1.38 -3.99 15.14
C LEU A 89 1.93 -4.19 16.55
N GLU A 90 3.04 -3.53 16.86
CA GLU A 90 3.65 -3.57 18.19
C GLU A 90 2.91 -2.62 19.13
N ASP A 91 2.31 -1.57 18.58
CA ASP A 91 1.34 -0.74 19.28
C ASP A 91 0.08 -1.56 19.61
N ARG A 92 -0.15 -1.78 20.91
CA ARG A 92 -1.31 -2.54 21.43
C ARG A 92 -2.63 -1.78 21.32
N SER A 93 -2.63 -0.63 20.66
CA SER A 93 -3.85 0.13 20.38
C SER A 93 -4.74 -0.61 19.39
N GLU A 94 -6.06 -0.52 19.59
CA GLU A 94 -7.03 -1.05 18.62
C GLU A 94 -7.09 -0.20 17.34
N GLU A 95 -6.54 1.02 17.37
CA GLU A 95 -6.41 1.92 16.23
C GLU A 95 -5.05 1.73 15.55
N LEU A 96 -5.05 0.99 14.44
CA LEU A 96 -3.84 0.69 13.65
C LEU A 96 -3.36 1.86 12.78
N ILE A 97 -4.26 2.81 12.49
CA ILE A 97 -3.99 3.99 11.68
C ILE A 97 -4.76 5.14 12.34
N THR A 98 -4.09 6.17 12.83
CA THR A 98 -4.77 7.28 13.51
C THR A 98 -5.56 8.15 12.54
N ALA A 99 -6.52 8.93 13.02
CA ALA A 99 -7.27 9.86 12.16
C ALA A 99 -6.36 10.88 11.45
N ASP A 100 -5.36 11.41 12.15
CA ASP A 100 -4.39 12.37 11.59
C ASP A 100 -3.55 11.73 10.47
N GLU A 101 -3.05 10.51 10.71
CA GLU A 101 -2.29 9.75 9.71
C GLU A 101 -3.14 9.43 8.47
N ARG A 102 -4.42 9.08 8.65
CA ARG A 102 -5.36 8.87 7.54
C ARG A 102 -5.52 10.13 6.68
N ASP A 103 -5.68 11.30 7.30
CA ASP A 103 -5.87 12.57 6.61
C ASP A 103 -4.57 13.06 5.94
N GLU A 104 -3.40 12.84 6.57
CA GLU A 104 -2.09 13.15 5.99
C GLU A 104 -1.84 12.31 4.73
N VAL A 105 -2.00 10.99 4.82
CA VAL A 105 -1.83 10.07 3.68
C VAL A 105 -2.79 10.45 2.54
N ALA A 106 -4.05 10.73 2.87
CA ALA A 106 -5.03 11.12 1.88
C ALA A 106 -4.64 12.41 1.14
N ARG A 107 -4.13 13.41 1.87
CA ARG A 107 -3.68 14.69 1.31
C ARG A 107 -2.41 14.55 0.48
N GLY A 108 -1.41 13.82 0.97
CA GLY A 108 -0.15 13.59 0.26
C GLY A 108 -0.37 12.84 -1.05
N LEU A 109 -1.26 11.85 -1.05
CA LEU A 109 -1.61 11.08 -2.24
C LEU A 109 -2.38 11.93 -3.27
N ALA A 110 -3.34 12.74 -2.81
CA ALA A 110 -4.06 13.66 -3.68
C ALA A 110 -3.15 14.72 -4.32
N ALA A 111 -2.24 15.31 -3.52
CA ALA A 111 -1.25 16.27 -4.01
C ALA A 111 -0.34 15.66 -5.08
N SER A 112 0.11 14.43 -4.86
CA SER A 112 0.96 13.69 -5.80
C SER A 112 0.21 13.37 -7.10
N ALA A 113 -1.06 12.98 -7.02
CA ALA A 113 -1.91 12.74 -8.19
C ALA A 113 -2.16 14.03 -9.00
N ALA A 114 -2.40 15.16 -8.33
CA ALA A 114 -2.55 16.46 -9.00
C ALA A 114 -1.25 16.91 -9.68
N LEU A 115 -0.10 16.69 -9.02
CA LEU A 115 1.22 16.96 -9.60
C LEU A 115 1.46 16.09 -10.85
N GLN A 116 1.05 14.82 -10.81
CA GLN A 116 1.16 13.90 -11.93
C GLN A 116 0.40 14.38 -13.18
N VAL A 117 -0.81 14.93 -13.00
CA VAL A 117 -1.57 15.55 -14.11
C VAL A 117 -0.83 16.77 -14.65
N LYS A 118 -0.34 17.65 -13.77
CA LYS A 118 0.42 18.85 -14.18
C LYS A 118 1.64 18.48 -15.01
N GLN A 119 2.40 17.47 -14.59
CA GLN A 119 3.57 16.97 -15.33
C GLN A 119 3.17 16.35 -16.66
N ALA A 120 2.13 15.52 -16.70
CA ALA A 120 1.67 14.86 -17.91
C ALA A 120 1.19 15.86 -18.97
N ILE A 121 0.49 16.92 -18.57
CA ILE A 121 0.09 18.01 -19.47
C ILE A 121 1.32 18.78 -19.95
N GLY A 122 2.24 19.14 -19.05
CA GLY A 122 3.45 19.90 -19.38
C GLY A 122 4.41 19.17 -20.33
N SER A 123 4.58 17.86 -20.18
CA SER A 123 5.39 17.03 -21.09
C SER A 123 4.78 16.88 -22.49
N ASN A 124 3.47 17.11 -22.63
CA ASN A 124 2.78 17.04 -23.92
C ASN A 124 2.80 18.38 -24.69
N VAL A 125 3.35 19.44 -24.09
CA VAL A 125 3.57 20.74 -24.74
C VAL A 125 5.02 20.82 -25.17
N THR A 126 5.31 20.54 -26.44
CA THR A 126 6.63 20.82 -27.01
C THR A 126 6.79 22.34 -27.14
N PRO A 127 7.73 23.00 -26.43
CA PRO A 127 7.93 24.44 -26.59
C PRO A 127 8.41 24.73 -28.02
N THR A 128 7.60 25.46 -28.79
CA THR A 128 7.87 25.83 -30.19
C THR A 128 8.84 27.01 -30.35
N ALA A 129 9.59 27.37 -29.31
CA ALA A 129 10.56 28.46 -29.37
C ALA A 129 12.00 27.92 -29.39
N LYS A 130 12.72 28.22 -30.48
CA LYS A 130 14.17 28.22 -30.59
C LYS A 130 14.62 29.65 -30.88
#